data_AF-A0A1M3PLN6-F1
#
_entry.id   AF-A0A1M3PLN6-F1
#
_cell.length_a   1.000
_cell.length_b   1.000
_cell.length_c   1.000
_cell.angle_alpha   90.00
_cell.angle_beta   90.00
_cell.angle_gamma   90.00
#
_symmetry.space_group_name_H-M   'P 1'
#
loop_
_entity.id
_entity.type
_entity.pdbx_description
1 polymer ?
#
loop_
_entity_poly.entity_id
_entity_poly.type
_entity_poly.pdbx_seq_one_letter_code
_entity_poly.pdbx_strand_id
1 'polypeptide(L)'
;MCMKLPRTLRLDPSDRFVFDRAAEPGEWAVSGAFVFHGEAEPATHKARVALRSGFLGIDSLGWSTLVEVTEASAAEYAAAEAMLAARLRTHFGAPDAAAAQAAAREELAFAASLCDLPAGTVVAVHRLWSDGGITERFRTLTRRADRAAPVFAPVFALVESDEAAEAVDLRHLPGGVP
;
A
#
# COMPACT_ATOMS: atom_id res chain seq x y z
N MET A 1 -3.21 5.57 -22.53
CA MET A 1 -3.91 4.98 -21.38
C MET A 1 -3.64 5.84 -20.17
N CYS A 2 -4.64 6.10 -19.33
CA CYS A 2 -4.42 6.71 -18.03
C CYS A 2 -3.89 5.64 -17.08
N MET A 3 -2.85 5.94 -16.30
CA MET A 3 -2.38 5.06 -15.24
C MET A 3 -3.15 5.36 -13.96
N LYS A 4 -3.15 4.44 -12.99
CA LYS A 4 -3.71 4.66 -11.66
C LYS A 4 -2.62 4.48 -10.62
N LEU A 5 -2.60 5.36 -9.63
CA LEU A 5 -1.65 5.34 -8.52
C LEU A 5 -2.39 5.52 -7.19
N PRO A 6 -1.81 5.01 -6.08
CA PRO A 6 -2.37 5.24 -4.78
C PRO A 6 -2.06 6.66 -4.33
N ARG A 7 -3.07 7.31 -3.77
CA ARG A 7 -2.99 8.66 -3.22
C ARG A 7 -3.36 8.64 -1.75
N THR A 8 -2.59 9.27 -0.89
CA THR A 8 -2.80 9.24 0.57
C THR A 8 -4.20 9.76 0.92
N LEU A 9 -4.91 9.02 1.77
CA LEU A 9 -6.25 9.36 2.20
C LEU A 9 -6.32 9.41 3.72
N ARG A 10 -6.70 10.56 4.25
CA ARG A 10 -6.94 10.74 5.69
C ARG A 10 -8.43 11.00 5.94
N LEU A 11 -9.14 9.98 6.42
CA LEU A 11 -10.56 10.08 6.74
C LEU A 11 -10.82 10.86 8.03
N ASP A 12 -9.88 10.80 8.97
CA ASP A 12 -9.93 11.47 10.25
C ASP A 12 -8.50 11.76 10.76
N PRO A 13 -8.33 12.57 11.83
CA PRO A 13 -7.00 12.96 12.32
C PRO A 13 -6.11 11.83 12.87
N SER A 14 -6.59 10.58 12.98
CA SER A 14 -5.90 9.45 13.63
C SER A 14 -4.47 9.22 13.16
N ASP A 15 -4.19 9.37 11.86
CA ASP A 15 -2.84 9.21 11.30
C ASP A 15 -1.80 10.05 12.06
N ARG A 16 -2.16 11.26 12.51
CA ARG A 16 -1.27 12.18 13.27
C ARG A 16 -0.93 11.66 14.66
N PHE A 17 -1.74 10.78 15.21
CA PHE A 17 -1.55 10.22 16.55
C PHE A 17 -0.82 8.88 16.51
N VAL A 18 -1.01 8.08 15.45
CA VAL A 18 -0.46 6.72 15.35
C VAL A 18 0.91 6.66 14.66
N PHE A 19 1.26 7.64 13.83
CA PHE A 19 2.57 7.72 13.17
C PHE A 19 3.46 8.80 13.80
N ASP A 20 4.77 8.67 13.62
CA ASP A 20 5.73 9.73 13.98
C ASP A 20 5.66 10.89 12.98
N ARG A 21 5.48 10.56 11.70
CA ARG A 21 5.17 11.51 10.65
C ARG A 21 3.99 10.98 9.86
N ALA A 22 2.90 11.72 9.85
CA ALA A 22 1.73 11.41 9.03
C ALA A 22 1.86 12.09 7.66
N ALA A 23 1.59 11.38 6.57
CA ALA A 23 1.63 11.93 5.22
C ALA A 23 0.50 12.93 5.01
N GLU A 24 0.72 14.00 4.24
CA GLU A 24 -0.38 14.90 3.92
C GLU A 24 -1.39 14.22 2.99
N PRO A 25 -2.71 14.48 3.13
CA PRO A 25 -3.71 13.87 2.26
C PRO A 25 -3.55 14.37 0.82
N GLY A 26 -3.68 13.49 -0.16
CA GLY A 26 -3.55 13.84 -1.57
C GLY A 26 -2.13 13.78 -2.13
N GLU A 27 -1.16 13.29 -1.38
CA GLU A 27 0.19 12.99 -1.88
C GLU A 27 0.19 11.64 -2.62
N TRP A 28 1.04 11.48 -3.63
CA TRP A 28 1.25 10.16 -4.24
C TRP A 28 1.91 9.23 -3.22
N ALA A 29 1.51 7.97 -3.22
CA ALA A 29 1.98 6.99 -2.25
C ALA A 29 2.59 5.76 -2.92
N VAL A 30 3.41 5.06 -2.15
CA VAL A 30 3.87 3.69 -2.43
C VAL A 30 3.58 2.81 -1.21
N SER A 31 3.74 1.50 -1.35
CA SER A 31 3.71 0.59 -0.20
C SER A 31 4.68 1.09 0.89
N GLY A 32 5.94 1.33 0.53
CA GLY A 32 6.97 1.76 1.47
C GLY A 32 7.55 0.62 2.31
N ALA A 33 7.32 -0.63 1.95
CA ALA A 33 7.89 -1.80 2.65
C ALA A 33 9.44 -1.75 2.69
N PHE A 34 10.08 -1.19 1.65
CA PHE A 34 11.54 -1.03 1.59
C PHE A 34 12.13 -0.24 2.77
N VAL A 35 11.37 0.63 3.41
CA VAL A 35 11.82 1.41 4.58
C VAL A 35 12.19 0.51 5.76
N PHE A 36 11.64 -0.70 5.81
CA PHE A 36 11.87 -1.66 6.89
C PHE A 36 12.84 -2.77 6.49
N HIS A 37 13.42 -2.73 5.29
CA HIS A 37 14.34 -3.75 4.82
C HIS A 37 15.65 -3.72 5.64
N GLY A 38 16.15 -4.90 6.04
CA GLY A 38 17.43 -5.04 6.75
C GLY A 38 17.41 -4.65 8.23
N GLU A 39 16.28 -4.20 8.77
CA GLU A 39 16.13 -3.90 10.19
C GLU A 39 15.61 -5.12 10.98
N ALA A 40 15.94 -5.19 12.28
CA ALA A 40 15.18 -6.02 13.21
C ALA A 40 13.76 -5.44 13.39
N GLU A 41 12.86 -6.15 14.08
CA GLU A 41 11.51 -5.64 14.35
C GLU A 41 11.56 -4.19 14.91
N PRO A 42 10.76 -3.24 14.38
CA PRO A 42 10.89 -1.83 14.74
C PRO A 42 10.79 -1.58 16.25
N ALA A 43 11.74 -0.81 16.79
CA ALA A 43 11.87 -0.62 18.24
C ALA A 43 10.71 0.16 18.88
N THR A 44 10.15 1.15 18.17
CA THR A 44 9.07 1.99 18.71
C THR A 44 7.69 1.48 18.33
N HIS A 45 6.69 1.75 19.17
CA HIS A 45 5.30 1.40 18.87
C HIS A 45 4.84 2.03 17.55
N LYS A 46 5.12 3.32 17.34
CA LYS A 46 4.72 4.04 16.12
C LYS A 46 5.40 3.48 14.87
N ALA A 47 6.67 3.10 14.96
CA ALA A 47 7.36 2.43 13.85
C ALA A 47 6.77 1.05 13.54
N ARG A 48 6.35 0.28 14.57
CA ARG A 48 5.62 -0.99 14.35
C ARG A 48 4.25 -0.77 13.71
N VAL A 49 3.56 0.34 14.04
CA VAL A 49 2.30 0.71 13.37
C VAL A 49 2.55 1.09 11.92
N ALA A 50 3.60 1.86 11.63
CA ALA A 50 4.01 2.19 10.27
C ALA A 50 4.33 0.94 9.43
N LEU A 51 5.12 0.00 9.98
CA LEU A 51 5.38 -1.30 9.36
C LEU A 51 4.06 -2.01 9.05
N ARG A 52 3.23 -2.21 10.07
CA ARG A 52 2.04 -3.05 9.98
C ARG A 52 0.99 -2.48 9.03
N SER A 53 0.81 -1.16 8.95
CA SER A 53 -0.37 -0.58 8.28
C SER A 53 -0.15 0.77 7.61
N GLY A 54 1.08 1.15 7.29
CA GLY A 54 1.38 2.43 6.64
C GLY A 54 1.68 2.30 5.15
N PHE A 55 1.05 3.13 4.33
CA PHE A 55 1.56 3.54 3.01
C PHE A 55 2.47 4.75 3.17
N LEU A 56 3.52 4.85 2.35
CA LEU A 56 4.48 5.95 2.41
C LEU A 56 4.12 7.01 1.38
N GLY A 57 3.85 8.24 1.82
CA GLY A 57 3.71 9.41 0.95
C GLY A 57 5.06 9.84 0.38
N ILE A 58 5.15 10.03 -0.93
CA ILE A 58 6.41 10.30 -1.65
C ILE A 58 6.96 11.68 -1.28
N ASP A 59 6.10 12.70 -1.23
CA ASP A 59 6.49 14.09 -0.97
C ASP A 59 7.02 14.28 0.45
N SER A 60 6.24 13.85 1.45
CA SER A 60 6.53 14.06 2.87
C SER A 60 7.41 13.00 3.53
N LEU A 61 7.50 11.80 2.93
CA LEU A 61 7.97 10.57 3.58
C LEU A 61 7.22 10.29 4.89
N GLY A 62 5.96 10.73 4.98
CA GLY A 62 5.05 10.40 6.05
C GLY A 62 4.28 9.13 5.76
N TRP A 63 3.60 8.62 6.78
CA TRP A 63 2.76 7.44 6.69
C TRP A 63 1.27 7.80 6.63
N SER A 64 0.50 7.07 5.84
CA SER A 64 -0.96 7.10 5.87
C SER A 64 -1.50 5.69 6.06
N THR A 65 -2.57 5.56 6.85
CA THR A 65 -3.22 4.26 7.05
C THR A 65 -3.98 3.78 5.82
N LEU A 66 -4.42 4.72 4.98
CA LEU A 66 -5.27 4.47 3.82
C LEU A 66 -4.75 5.22 2.60
N VAL A 67 -5.01 4.62 1.45
CA VAL A 67 -4.85 5.29 0.15
C VAL A 67 -6.12 5.13 -0.65
N GLU A 68 -6.36 6.04 -1.58
CA GLU A 68 -7.38 5.91 -2.62
C GLU A 68 -6.72 5.67 -3.97
N VAL A 69 -7.39 4.89 -4.82
CA VAL A 69 -6.98 4.68 -6.20
C VAL A 69 -7.33 5.92 -7.02
N THR A 70 -6.34 6.63 -7.53
CA THR A 70 -6.54 7.87 -8.31
C THR A 70 -5.93 7.74 -9.69
N GLU A 71 -6.61 8.31 -10.69
CA GLU A 71 -6.07 8.46 -12.04
C GLU A 71 -4.85 9.39 -12.04
N ALA A 72 -3.80 8.99 -12.73
CA ALA A 72 -2.58 9.75 -12.92
C ALA A 72 -2.28 9.90 -14.41
N SER A 73 -2.06 11.15 -14.84
CA SER A 73 -1.51 11.43 -16.16
C SER A 73 -0.08 10.89 -16.27
N ALA A 74 0.40 10.71 -17.50
CA ALA A 74 1.78 10.29 -17.74
C ALA A 74 2.80 11.27 -17.14
N ALA A 75 2.49 12.56 -17.12
CA ALA A 75 3.34 13.59 -16.51
C ALA A 75 3.38 13.48 -14.99
N GLU A 76 2.22 13.26 -14.34
CA GLU A 76 2.17 13.05 -12.88
C GLU A 76 2.89 11.78 -12.45
N TYR A 77 2.74 10.69 -13.21
CA TYR A 77 3.46 9.45 -12.95
C TYR A 77 4.98 9.66 -13.05
N ALA A 78 5.45 10.29 -14.12
CA ALA A 78 6.87 10.57 -14.30
C ALA A 78 7.43 11.50 -13.20
N ALA A 79 6.63 12.48 -12.76
CA ALA A 79 6.99 13.36 -11.65
C ALA A 79 7.09 12.60 -10.32
N ALA A 80 6.15 11.69 -10.05
CA ALA A 80 6.19 10.82 -8.87
C ALA A 80 7.41 9.89 -8.88
N GLU A 81 7.75 9.28 -10.03
CA GLU A 81 8.95 8.43 -10.19
C GLU A 81 10.23 9.24 -9.91
N ALA A 82 10.35 10.42 -10.51
CA ALA A 82 11.52 11.29 -10.31
C ALA A 82 11.64 11.78 -8.86
N MET A 83 10.52 12.13 -8.22
CA MET A 83 10.51 12.54 -6.82
C MET A 83 10.93 11.39 -5.91
N LEU A 84 10.36 10.19 -6.10
CA LEU A 84 10.71 9.02 -5.32
C LEU A 84 12.19 8.66 -5.49
N ALA A 85 12.73 8.69 -6.70
CA ALA A 85 14.16 8.47 -6.95
C ALA A 85 15.04 9.49 -6.19
N ALA A 86 14.64 10.76 -6.16
CA ALA A 86 15.34 11.78 -5.39
C ALA A 86 15.30 11.50 -3.89
N ARG A 87 14.16 11.04 -3.36
CA ARG A 87 14.01 10.64 -1.95
C ARG A 87 14.84 9.42 -1.59
N LEU A 88 14.83 8.38 -2.42
CA LEU A 88 15.64 7.17 -2.24
C LEU A 88 17.13 7.48 -2.13
N ARG A 89 17.64 8.36 -3.01
CA ARG A 89 19.04 8.79 -2.96
C ARG A 89 19.36 9.63 -1.72
N THR A 90 18.47 10.52 -1.33
CA THR A 90 18.73 11.48 -0.23
C THR A 90 18.57 10.85 1.15
N HIS A 91 17.61 9.94 1.32
CA HIS A 91 17.20 9.44 2.64
C HIS A 91 17.43 7.95 2.85
N PHE A 92 17.55 7.16 1.78
CA PHE A 92 17.59 5.70 1.85
C PHE A 92 18.88 5.11 1.26
N GLY A 93 19.89 5.95 1.01
CA GLY A 93 21.24 5.49 0.72
C GLY A 93 21.44 4.83 -0.65
N ALA A 94 20.59 5.13 -1.64
CA ALA A 94 20.80 4.61 -2.99
C ALA A 94 22.20 5.01 -3.50
N PRO A 95 23.01 4.05 -4.02
CA PRO A 95 24.45 4.25 -4.25
C PRO A 95 24.74 5.26 -5.37
N ASP A 96 23.86 5.33 -6.37
CA ASP A 96 23.94 6.29 -7.46
C ASP A 96 22.55 6.65 -8.00
N ALA A 97 22.51 7.59 -8.96
CA ALA A 97 21.27 8.05 -9.55
C ALA A 97 20.54 6.97 -10.37
N ALA A 98 21.27 6.06 -11.02
CA ALA A 98 20.67 5.00 -11.82
C ALA A 98 19.99 3.95 -10.94
N ALA A 99 20.64 3.55 -9.85
CA ALA A 99 20.09 2.67 -8.83
C ALA A 99 18.85 3.27 -8.17
N ALA A 100 18.88 4.57 -7.83
CA ALA A 100 17.73 5.27 -7.27
C ALA A 100 16.54 5.32 -8.25
N GLN A 101 16.80 5.55 -9.53
CA GLN A 101 15.77 5.56 -10.57
C GLN A 101 15.16 4.18 -10.79
N ALA A 102 15.99 3.14 -10.83
CA ALA A 102 15.54 1.76 -10.99
C ALA A 102 14.62 1.34 -9.82
N ALA A 103 15.07 1.58 -8.59
CA ALA A 103 14.28 1.29 -7.40
C ALA A 103 12.96 2.08 -7.37
N ALA A 104 12.99 3.38 -7.69
CA ALA A 104 11.77 4.18 -7.74
C ALA A 104 10.76 3.68 -8.78
N ARG A 105 11.26 3.24 -9.94
CA ARG A 105 10.41 2.65 -10.99
C ARG A 105 9.75 1.36 -10.52
N GLU A 106 10.51 0.48 -9.90
CA GLU A 106 9.99 -0.79 -9.36
C GLU A 106 8.92 -0.55 -8.30
N GLU A 107 9.18 0.34 -7.35
CA GLU A 107 8.24 0.70 -6.29
C GLU A 107 6.96 1.35 -6.83
N LEU A 108 7.09 2.24 -7.82
CA LEU A 108 5.93 2.91 -8.40
C LEU A 108 5.13 1.98 -9.32
N ALA A 109 5.79 1.07 -10.03
CA ALA A 109 5.13 0.04 -10.82
C ALA A 109 4.36 -0.95 -9.93
N PHE A 110 4.94 -1.34 -8.78
CA PHE A 110 4.23 -2.13 -7.77
C PHE A 110 3.04 -1.36 -7.19
N ALA A 111 3.21 -0.07 -6.83
CA ALA A 111 2.10 0.76 -6.37
C ALA A 111 0.97 0.87 -7.41
N ALA A 112 1.31 0.95 -8.69
CA ALA A 112 0.33 0.96 -9.78
C ALA A 112 -0.39 -0.39 -9.95
N SER A 113 0.28 -1.52 -9.72
CA SER A 113 -0.35 -2.85 -9.81
C SER A 113 -1.41 -3.07 -8.73
N LEU A 114 -1.24 -2.46 -7.55
CA LEU A 114 -2.28 -2.43 -6.49
C LEU A 114 -3.54 -1.67 -6.91
N CYS A 115 -3.44 -0.86 -7.97
CA CYS A 115 -4.48 0.03 -8.44
C CYS A 115 -5.25 -0.52 -9.66
N ASP A 116 -5.19 -1.83 -9.94
CA ASP A 116 -6.10 -2.49 -10.88
C ASP A 116 -7.53 -2.65 -10.30
N LEU A 117 -8.04 -1.53 -9.80
CA LEU A 117 -9.30 -1.37 -9.11
C LEU A 117 -10.01 -0.11 -9.65
N PRO A 118 -11.31 0.06 -9.44
CA PRO A 118 -11.99 1.30 -9.80
C PRO A 118 -11.35 2.53 -9.12
N ALA A 119 -11.33 3.68 -9.81
CA ALA A 119 -10.91 4.93 -9.20
C ALA A 119 -11.83 5.30 -8.02
N GLY A 120 -11.26 5.83 -6.96
CA GLY A 120 -11.93 6.09 -5.68
C GLY A 120 -12.05 4.88 -4.76
N THR A 121 -11.59 3.68 -5.16
CA THR A 121 -11.47 2.55 -4.23
C THR A 121 -10.45 2.86 -3.15
N VAL A 122 -10.84 2.69 -1.89
CA VAL A 122 -9.95 2.87 -0.74
C VAL A 122 -9.23 1.56 -0.46
N VAL A 123 -7.93 1.61 -0.22
CA VAL A 123 -7.07 0.45 0.03
C VAL A 123 -6.36 0.62 1.37
N ALA A 124 -6.28 -0.47 2.13
CA ALA A 124 -5.47 -0.60 3.33
C ALA A 124 -4.42 -1.69 3.15
N VAL A 125 -3.26 -1.54 3.79
CA VAL A 125 -2.22 -2.57 3.83
C VAL A 125 -2.15 -3.18 5.23
N HIS A 126 -1.87 -4.47 5.28
CA HIS A 126 -1.48 -5.17 6.49
C HIS A 126 -0.18 -5.93 6.24
N ARG A 127 0.83 -5.71 7.08
CA ARG A 127 2.11 -6.38 6.98
C ARG A 127 2.41 -7.24 8.20
N LEU A 128 3.04 -8.37 7.93
CA LEU A 128 3.64 -9.25 8.93
C LEU A 128 5.13 -9.32 8.67
N TRP A 129 5.92 -9.18 9.72
CA TRP A 129 7.34 -9.45 9.71
C TRP A 129 7.58 -10.89 10.16
N SER A 130 8.20 -11.70 9.32
CA SER A 130 8.53 -13.10 9.64
C SER A 130 9.80 -13.52 8.90
N ASP A 131 10.68 -14.25 9.57
CA ASP A 131 11.87 -14.88 8.98
C ASP A 131 12.76 -13.94 8.14
N GLY A 132 12.92 -12.68 8.60
CA GLY A 132 13.75 -11.68 7.94
C GLY A 132 13.12 -11.05 6.68
N GLY A 133 11.83 -11.29 6.46
CA GLY A 133 11.06 -10.71 5.36
C GLY A 133 9.74 -10.09 5.79
N ILE A 134 9.12 -9.39 4.85
CA ILE A 134 7.83 -8.73 5.02
C ILE A 134 6.82 -9.40 4.10
N THR A 135 5.71 -9.89 4.67
CA THR A 135 4.54 -10.32 3.90
C THR A 135 3.51 -9.21 3.91
N GLU A 136 3.04 -8.81 2.73
CA GLU A 136 2.04 -7.76 2.56
C GLU A 136 0.69 -8.33 2.14
N ARG A 137 -0.39 -7.83 2.73
CA ARG A 137 -1.76 -8.12 2.32
C ARG A 137 -2.50 -6.80 2.12
N PHE A 138 -3.06 -6.61 0.94
CA PHE A 138 -3.84 -5.43 0.58
C PHE A 138 -5.32 -5.78 0.60
N ARG A 139 -6.15 -4.86 1.10
CA ARG A 139 -7.60 -5.04 1.16
C ARG A 139 -8.31 -3.76 0.75
N THR A 140 -9.43 -3.91 0.06
CA THR A 140 -10.28 -2.80 -0.34
C THR A 140 -11.33 -2.49 0.72
N LEU A 141 -11.63 -1.22 0.92
CA LEU A 141 -12.69 -0.73 1.78
C LEU A 141 -13.80 -0.16 0.90
N THR A 142 -14.95 -0.83 0.91
CA THR A 142 -16.13 -0.35 0.18
C THR A 142 -16.96 0.53 1.11
N ARG A 143 -17.26 1.75 0.66
CA ARG A 143 -18.23 2.61 1.33
C ARG A 143 -19.60 1.96 1.19
N ARG A 144 -20.27 1.65 2.30
CA ARG A 144 -21.61 1.07 2.27
C ARG A 144 -22.58 2.11 1.69
N ALA A 145 -23.25 1.81 0.58
CA ALA A 145 -24.17 2.73 -0.09
C ALA A 145 -25.59 2.73 0.54
N ASP A 146 -25.81 1.94 1.60
CA ASP A 146 -27.17 1.59 2.01
C ASP A 146 -27.70 2.53 3.09
N ARG A 147 -28.69 3.34 2.69
CA ARG A 147 -29.44 4.34 3.48
C ARG A 147 -30.34 3.73 4.57
N ALA A 148 -30.01 2.53 5.09
CA ALA A 148 -30.81 1.80 6.06
C ALA A 148 -29.97 1.03 7.12
N ALA A 149 -28.72 1.41 7.35
CA ALA A 149 -27.95 0.86 8.47
C ALA A 149 -28.34 1.56 9.79
N PRO A 150 -28.45 0.84 10.93
CA PRO A 150 -28.67 1.47 12.24
C PRO A 150 -27.57 2.47 12.56
N VAL A 151 -27.93 3.56 13.26
CA VAL A 151 -27.15 4.79 13.52
C VAL A 151 -25.75 4.55 14.14
N PHE A 152 -25.44 3.33 14.58
CA PHE A 152 -24.18 2.96 15.23
C PHE A 152 -23.28 2.01 14.42
N ALA A 153 -23.57 1.73 13.15
CA ALA A 153 -22.71 0.90 12.31
C ALA A 153 -21.56 1.74 11.67
N PRO A 154 -20.31 1.23 11.60
CA PRO A 154 -19.21 1.92 10.95
C PRO A 154 -19.49 2.15 9.45
N VAL A 155 -19.12 3.34 8.94
CA VAL A 155 -19.38 3.83 7.56
C VAL A 155 -18.71 2.96 6.48
N PHE A 156 -17.72 2.16 6.85
CA PHE A 156 -17.00 1.26 5.96
C PHE A 156 -17.23 -0.19 6.38
N ALA A 157 -17.53 -1.05 5.40
CA ALA A 157 -17.55 -2.49 5.59
C ALA A 157 -16.26 -3.07 5.00
N LEU A 158 -15.57 -3.89 5.80
CA LEU A 158 -14.41 -4.64 5.35
C LEU A 158 -14.92 -5.75 4.42
N VAL A 159 -14.58 -5.66 3.13
CA VAL A 159 -14.84 -6.73 2.17
C VAL A 159 -13.51 -7.44 1.95
N GLU A 160 -13.37 -8.64 2.48
CA GLU A 160 -12.29 -9.54 2.09
C GLU A 160 -12.59 -10.01 0.66
N SER A 161 -11.87 -9.48 -0.32
CA SER A 161 -11.81 -10.06 -1.65
C SER A 161 -10.81 -11.21 -1.59
N ASP A 162 -11.32 -12.42 -1.38
CA ASP A 162 -10.58 -13.66 -1.62
C ASP A 162 -10.48 -13.84 -3.14
N GLU A 163 -9.44 -13.28 -3.75
CA GLU A 163 -9.05 -13.71 -5.09
C GLU A 163 -8.40 -15.08 -4.92
N ALA A 164 -9.25 -16.09 -5.14
CA ALA A 164 -9.10 -17.48 -4.81
C ALA A 164 -7.67 -18.03 -4.91
N ALA A 165 -7.12 -18.45 -3.77
CA ALA A 165 -6.16 -19.53 -3.78
C ALA A 165 -6.82 -20.73 -4.47
N GLU A 166 -6.28 -21.13 -5.62
CA GLU A 166 -6.73 -22.29 -6.38
C GLU A 166 -6.70 -23.53 -5.46
N ALA A 167 -7.88 -23.92 -4.96
CA ALA A 167 -8.04 -25.13 -4.17
C ALA A 167 -7.93 -26.32 -5.12
N VAL A 168 -6.72 -26.82 -5.33
CA VAL A 168 -6.49 -28.11 -5.98
C VAL A 168 -6.96 -29.21 -5.03
N ASP A 169 -8.12 -29.79 -5.32
CA ASP A 169 -8.62 -30.98 -4.60
C ASP A 169 -7.89 -32.25 -5.09
N LEU A 170 -6.81 -32.60 -4.39
CA LEU A 170 -6.00 -33.80 -4.65
C LEU A 170 -6.74 -35.13 -4.37
N ARG A 171 -8.04 -35.11 -4.06
CA ARG A 171 -8.85 -36.32 -3.79
C ARG A 171 -9.65 -36.83 -4.99
N HIS A 172 -9.55 -36.16 -6.15
CA HIS A 172 -10.24 -36.57 -7.39
C HIS A 172 -9.29 -36.79 -8.58
N LEU A 173 -8.10 -37.35 -8.35
CA LEU A 173 -7.27 -37.88 -9.44
C LEU A 173 -7.96 -39.11 -10.08
N PRO A 174 -8.26 -39.11 -11.39
CA PRO A 174 -8.68 -40.33 -12.06
C PRO A 174 -7.45 -41.20 -12.31
N GLY A 175 -7.34 -42.32 -11.59
CA GLY A 175 -6.18 -43.20 -11.73
C GLY A 175 -6.17 -44.42 -10.83
N GLY A 176 -7.29 -45.16 -10.73
CA GLY A 176 -7.24 -46.61 -10.55
C GLY A 176 -7.41 -47.22 -11.94
N VAL A 177 -6.65 -48.23 -12.36
CA VAL A 177 -6.90 -49.67 -12.15
C VAL A 177 -5.78 -50.43 -12.90
N PRO A 178 -5.42 -51.69 -12.57
CA PRO A 178 -5.94 -52.57 -11.51
C PRO A 178 -4.98 -52.84 -10.35
#